data_AF-A0A963K0J7-F1
#
_entry.id   AF-A0A963K0J7-F1
#
_cell.length_a   1.000
_cell.length_b   1.000
_cell.length_c   1.000
_cell.angle_alpha   90.00
_cell.angle_beta   90.00
_cell.angle_gamma   90.00
#
_symmetry.space_group_name_H-M   'P 1'
#
loop_
_entity.id
_entity.type
_entity.pdbx_description
1 polymer ?
#
loop_
_entity_poly.entity_id
_entity_poly.type
_entity_poly.pdbx_seq_one_letter_code
_entity_poly.pdbx_strand_id
1 'polypeptide(L)'
;AEVFRALDPERQPVARPPFPPHPSLTRFAVWLHESRNELEPAARRLAPVIGDVLERLRREPDCLVARMSGSGATCFGLFADEESAEAAAARIAREEPGWWCRAATAPGGP
;
A
#
# COMPACT_ATOMS: atom_id res chain seq x y z
N ALA A 1 -19.70 3.20 5.66
CA ALA A 1 -18.93 1.95 5.79
C ALA A 1 -18.39 1.81 7.22
N GLU A 2 -18.24 0.59 7.74
CA GLU A 2 -17.86 0.33 9.14
C GLU A 2 -16.50 0.90 9.55
N VAL A 3 -15.54 0.93 8.62
CA VAL A 3 -14.20 1.50 8.86
C VAL A 3 -14.23 2.96 9.32
N PHE A 4 -15.19 3.77 8.83
CA PHE A 4 -15.34 5.16 9.26
C PHE A 4 -15.90 5.27 10.68
N ARG A 5 -16.73 4.31 11.11
CA ARG A 5 -17.24 4.27 12.50
C ARG A 5 -16.17 3.80 13.48
N ALA A 6 -15.20 3.03 13.00
CA ALA A 6 -14.07 2.52 13.78
C ALA A 6 -12.86 3.49 13.82
N LEU A 7 -13.01 4.70 13.27
CA LEU A 7 -12.00 5.75 13.39
C LEU A 7 -11.81 6.13 14.86
N ASP A 8 -10.54 6.25 15.26
CA ASP A 8 -10.19 6.76 16.57
C ASP A 8 -10.41 8.28 16.59
N PRO A 9 -11.35 8.80 17.41
CA PRO A 9 -11.65 10.23 17.44
C PRO A 9 -10.53 11.07 18.04
N GLU A 10 -9.60 10.47 18.81
CA GLU A 10 -8.46 11.16 19.40
C GLU A 10 -7.28 11.28 18.43
N ARG A 11 -7.32 10.50 17.33
CA ARG A 11 -6.25 10.50 16.35
C ARG A 11 -6.27 11.76 15.50
N GLN A 12 -5.19 12.54 15.62
CA GLN A 12 -5.03 13.77 14.85
C GLN A 12 -4.73 13.44 13.37
N PRO A 13 -5.43 14.07 12.42
CA PRO A 13 -5.12 13.91 11.01
C PRO A 13 -3.74 14.50 10.72
N VAL A 14 -2.93 13.75 9.98
CA VAL A 14 -1.64 14.25 9.50
C VAL A 14 -1.88 14.99 8.18
N ALA A 15 -1.43 16.24 8.09
CA ALA A 15 -1.47 16.98 6.85
C ALA A 15 -0.64 16.26 5.78
N ARG A 16 -1.21 16.08 4.59
CA ARG A 16 -0.47 15.47 3.47
C ARG A 16 0.61 16.45 3.00
N PRO A 17 1.87 16.01 2.84
CA PRO A 17 2.90 16.87 2.26
C PRO A 17 2.55 17.24 0.82
N PRO A 18 3.02 18.41 0.32
CA PRO A 18 2.86 18.77 -1.07
C PRO A 18 3.52 17.71 -1.97
N PHE A 19 2.96 17.49 -3.15
CA PHE A 19 3.54 16.55 -4.11
C PHE A 19 4.94 17.03 -4.54
N PRO A 20 5.96 16.16 -4.59
CA PRO A 20 7.32 16.57 -4.88
C PRO A 20 7.43 17.12 -6.32
N PRO A 21 8.15 18.25 -6.53
CA PRO A 21 8.48 18.71 -7.87
C PRO A 21 9.47 17.74 -8.53
N HIS A 22 9.35 17.57 -9.85
CA HIS A 22 10.11 16.59 -10.64
C HIS A 22 9.93 15.17 -10.11
N PRO A 23 8.85 14.47 -10.52
CA PRO A 23 8.55 13.17 -9.95
C PRO A 23 9.63 12.18 -10.40
N SER A 24 10.14 11.43 -9.43
CA SER A 24 10.93 10.22 -9.65
C SER A 24 10.32 9.14 -8.77
N LEU A 25 10.53 7.87 -9.12
CA LEU A 25 10.01 6.76 -8.34
C LEU A 25 10.42 6.83 -6.87
N THR A 26 11.69 7.14 -6.57
CA THR A 26 12.18 7.31 -5.20
C THR A 26 11.51 8.46 -4.46
N ARG A 27 11.36 9.64 -5.10
CA ARG A 27 10.68 10.78 -4.48
C ARG A 27 9.21 10.49 -4.24
N PHE A 28 8.57 9.80 -5.17
CA PHE A 28 7.20 9.36 -5.03
C PHE A 28 7.03 8.36 -3.88
N ALA A 29 7.96 7.39 -3.76
CA ALA A 29 7.98 6.45 -2.64
C ALA A 29 8.12 7.16 -1.28
N VAL A 30 9.03 8.14 -1.17
CA VAL A 30 9.19 8.96 0.05
C VAL A 30 7.92 9.73 0.36
N TRP A 31 7.37 10.46 -0.62
CA TRP A 31 6.13 11.22 -0.45
C TRP A 31 4.95 10.33 -0.04
N LEU A 32 4.85 9.13 -0.61
CA LEU A 32 3.81 8.16 -0.29
C LEU A 32 3.99 7.59 1.13
N HIS A 33 5.23 7.40 1.57
CA HIS A 33 5.56 7.00 2.94
C HIS A 33 5.12 8.06 3.98
N GLU A 34 5.22 9.34 3.64
CA GLU A 34 4.77 10.44 4.49
C GLU A 34 3.24 10.64 4.41
N SER A 35 2.64 10.33 3.25
CA SER A 35 1.21 10.43 2.98
C SER A 35 0.44 9.21 3.50
N ARG A 36 0.17 9.20 4.81
CA ARG A 36 -0.49 8.08 5.51
C ARG A 36 -1.96 7.92 5.08
N ASN A 37 -2.44 6.67 5.14
CA ASN A 37 -3.86 6.37 5.07
C ASN A 37 -4.42 6.32 6.50
N GLU A 38 -5.20 7.33 6.90
CA GLU A 38 -5.75 7.42 8.25
C GLU A 38 -6.73 6.29 8.57
N LEU A 39 -7.35 5.68 7.55
CA LEU A 39 -8.27 4.55 7.71
C LEU A 39 -7.54 3.23 7.94
N GLU A 40 -6.26 3.10 7.59
CA GLU A 40 -5.54 1.81 7.64
C GLU A 40 -5.54 1.19 9.04
N PRO A 41 -5.27 1.91 10.14
CA PRO A 41 -5.33 1.31 11.48
C PRO A 41 -6.72 0.83 11.88
N ALA A 42 -7.78 1.54 11.50
CA ALA A 42 -9.16 1.09 11.73
C ALA A 42 -9.48 -0.14 10.88
N ALA A 43 -9.07 -0.15 9.61
CA ALA A 43 -9.27 -1.26 8.70
C ALA A 43 -8.54 -2.53 9.19
N ARG A 44 -7.28 -2.41 9.66
CA ARG A 44 -6.51 -3.51 10.24
C ARG A 44 -7.12 -4.09 11.51
N ARG A 45 -7.79 -3.27 12.33
CA ARG A 45 -8.53 -3.77 13.50
C ARG A 45 -9.77 -4.58 13.10
N LEU A 46 -10.51 -4.11 12.09
CA LEU A 46 -11.71 -4.77 11.61
C LEU A 46 -11.40 -6.03 10.78
N ALA A 47 -10.31 -6.00 10.00
CA ALA A 47 -9.87 -7.08 9.14
C ALA A 47 -8.34 -7.26 9.28
N PRO A 48 -7.88 -8.08 10.24
CA PRO A 48 -6.45 -8.31 10.49
C PRO A 48 -5.65 -8.76 9.26
N VAL A 49 -6.29 -9.48 8.33
CA VAL A 49 -5.70 -9.91 7.05
C VAL A 49 -5.09 -8.75 6.23
N ILE A 50 -5.60 -7.51 6.40
CA ILE A 50 -4.99 -6.32 5.78
C ILE A 50 -3.55 -6.14 6.28
N GLY A 51 -3.31 -6.37 7.57
CA GLY A 51 -1.97 -6.34 8.15
C GLY A 51 -1.06 -7.41 7.54
N ASP A 52 -1.57 -8.64 7.41
CA ASP A 52 -0.83 -9.77 6.84
C ASP A 52 -0.43 -9.51 5.38
N VAL A 53 -1.36 -9.00 4.57
CA VAL A 53 -1.09 -8.63 3.17
C VAL A 53 -0.03 -7.52 3.08
N LEU A 54 -0.14 -6.48 3.92
CA LEU A 54 0.84 -5.39 3.93
C LEU A 54 2.23 -5.86 4.36
N GLU A 55 2.31 -6.76 5.33
CA GLU A 55 3.58 -7.35 5.75
C GLU A 55 4.16 -8.25 4.66
N ARG A 56 3.33 -9.09 4.04
CA ARG A 56 3.73 -9.95 2.92
C ARG A 56 4.28 -9.16 1.74
N LEU A 57 3.65 -8.03 1.40
CA LEU A 57 4.14 -7.09 0.38
C LEU A 57 5.50 -6.48 0.76
N ARG A 58 5.66 -6.00 2.01
CA ARG A 58 6.93 -5.39 2.47
C ARG A 58 8.11 -6.36 2.47
N ARG A 59 7.85 -7.66 2.57
CA ARG A 59 8.87 -8.71 2.54
C ARG A 59 9.32 -9.07 1.13
N GLU A 60 8.61 -8.61 0.09
CA GLU A 60 9.05 -8.85 -1.29
C GLU A 60 10.29 -8.03 -1.62
N PRO A 61 11.26 -8.63 -2.35
CA PRO A 61 12.36 -7.90 -2.96
C PRO A 61 11.89 -6.66 -3.74
N ASP A 62 12.67 -5.59 -3.62
CA ASP A 62 12.47 -4.31 -4.30
C ASP A 62 11.13 -3.61 -4.04
N CYS A 63 10.39 -4.04 -3.02
CA CYS A 63 9.23 -3.31 -2.53
C CYS A 63 9.68 -2.02 -1.83
N LEU A 64 9.39 -0.87 -2.45
CA LEU A 64 9.71 0.45 -1.94
C LEU A 64 8.68 0.90 -0.87
N VAL A 65 7.40 0.59 -1.09
CA VAL A 65 6.29 0.98 -0.22
C VAL A 65 5.17 -0.06 -0.31
N ALA A 66 4.55 -0.43 0.81
CA ALA A 66 3.29 -1.18 0.83
C ALA A 66 2.20 -0.44 1.64
N ARG A 67 1.02 -0.29 1.06
CA ARG A 67 -0.08 0.54 1.61
C ARG A 67 -1.47 0.00 1.26
N MET A 68 -2.45 0.35 2.10
CA MET A 68 -3.87 0.18 1.78
C MET A 68 -4.37 1.32 0.89
N SER A 69 -5.13 1.00 -0.16
CA SER A 69 -5.78 1.99 -1.04
C SER A 69 -7.19 2.33 -0.54
N GLY A 70 -7.52 3.62 -0.48
CA GLY A 70 -8.84 4.11 -0.08
C GLY A 70 -9.27 3.61 1.31
N SER A 71 -10.51 3.13 1.43
CA SER A 71 -11.05 2.53 2.66
C SER A 71 -10.71 1.05 2.83
N GLY A 72 -9.88 0.48 1.96
CA GLY A 72 -9.60 -0.96 1.91
C GLY A 72 -10.74 -1.78 1.29
N ALA A 73 -10.60 -3.10 1.19
CA ALA A 73 -9.48 -3.91 1.71
C ALA A 73 -8.28 -4.05 0.77
N THR A 74 -8.30 -3.43 -0.41
CA THR A 74 -7.23 -3.55 -1.39
C THR A 74 -5.92 -2.94 -0.87
N CYS A 75 -4.85 -3.72 -0.91
CA CYS A 75 -3.48 -3.30 -0.62
C CYS A 75 -2.65 -3.30 -1.91
N PHE A 76 -1.62 -2.47 -1.96
CA PHE A 76 -0.69 -2.41 -3.07
C PHE A 76 0.75 -2.26 -2.59
N GLY A 77 1.68 -2.73 -3.42
CA GLY A 77 3.12 -2.49 -3.29
C GLY A 77 3.61 -1.60 -4.45
N LEU A 78 4.49 -0.65 -4.16
CA LEU A 78 5.27 0.08 -5.15
C LEU A 78 6.64 -0.60 -5.25
N PHE A 79 7.05 -0.96 -6.46
CA PHE A 79 8.30 -1.67 -6.72
C PHE A 79 9.25 -0.82 -7.56
N ALA A 80 10.54 -1.16 -7.52
CA ALA A 80 11.59 -0.46 -8.28
C ALA A 80 11.35 -0.47 -9.80
N ASP A 81 10.78 -1.55 -10.30
CA ASP A 81 10.51 -1.78 -11.72
C ASP A 81 9.38 -2.82 -11.91
N GLU A 82 9.00 -3.02 -13.17
CA GLU A 82 7.93 -3.92 -13.59
C GLU A 82 8.29 -5.40 -13.34
N GLU A 83 9.56 -5.79 -13.56
CA GLU A 83 10.01 -7.18 -13.37
C GLU A 83 9.90 -7.60 -11.90
N SER A 84 10.33 -6.74 -10.97
CA SER A 84 10.20 -7.02 -9.54
C SER A 84 8.73 -7.05 -9.10
N ALA A 85 7.85 -6.21 -9.67
CA ALA A 85 6.42 -6.26 -9.39
C ALA A 85 5.78 -7.58 -9.88
N GLU A 86 6.13 -8.05 -11.08
CA GLU A 86 5.66 -9.31 -11.62
C GLU A 86 6.16 -10.51 -10.81
N ALA A 87 7.45 -10.53 -10.48
CA ALA A 87 8.05 -11.57 -9.64
C ALA A 87 7.37 -11.63 -8.26
N ALA A 88 7.09 -10.48 -7.66
CA ALA A 88 6.36 -10.39 -6.40
C ALA A 88 4.94 -10.94 -6.52
N ALA A 89 4.20 -10.55 -7.56
CA ALA A 89 2.84 -11.06 -7.78
C ALA A 89 2.82 -12.59 -7.96
N ALA A 90 3.78 -13.14 -8.70
CA ALA A 90 3.91 -14.58 -8.90
C ALA A 90 4.26 -15.33 -7.60
N ARG A 91 5.21 -14.81 -6.79
CA ARG A 91 5.57 -15.40 -5.50
C ARG A 91 4.40 -15.39 -4.52
N ILE A 92 3.72 -14.25 -4.38
CA ILE A 92 2.55 -14.10 -3.50
C ILE A 92 1.44 -15.04 -3.93
N ALA A 93 1.08 -15.08 -5.21
CA ALA A 93 0.00 -15.96 -5.69
C ALA A 93 0.29 -17.46 -5.47
N ARG A 94 1.57 -17.85 -5.48
CA ARG A 94 2.01 -19.22 -5.22
C ARG A 94 1.95 -19.58 -3.73
N GLU A 95 2.36 -18.67 -2.86
CA GLU A 95 2.47 -18.90 -1.41
C GLU A 95 1.15 -18.67 -0.68
N GLU A 96 0.32 -17.75 -1.19
CA GLU A 96 -0.97 -17.36 -0.66
C GLU A 96 -2.07 -17.57 -1.73
N PRO A 97 -2.39 -18.83 -2.12
CA PRO A 97 -3.27 -19.12 -3.25
C PRO A 97 -4.72 -18.65 -3.06
N GLY A 98 -5.11 -18.29 -1.82
CA GLY A 98 -6.40 -17.67 -1.52
C GLY A 98 -6.46 -16.17 -1.83
N TRP A 99 -5.33 -15.54 -2.14
CA TRP A 99 -5.26 -14.11 -2.41
C TRP A 99 -5.22 -13.83 -3.92
N TRP A 100 -6.01 -12.83 -4.33
CA TRP A 100 -5.87 -12.28 -5.67
C TRP A 100 -4.70 -11.30 -5.71
N CYS A 101 -3.76 -11.49 -6.63
CA CYS A 101 -2.60 -10.63 -6.82
C CYS A 101 -2.34 -10.39 -8.31
N ARG A 102 -2.04 -9.13 -8.67
CA ARG A 102 -1.69 -8.72 -10.04
C ARG A 102 -0.66 -7.60 -9.99
N ALA A 103 0.38 -7.71 -10.82
CA ALA A 103 1.24 -6.60 -11.17
C ALA A 103 0.51 -5.66 -12.14
N ALA A 104 0.75 -4.36 -12.04
CA ALA A 104 0.17 -3.35 -12.89
C ALA A 104 1.02 -2.08 -12.88
N THR A 105 0.99 -1.34 -13.99
CA THR A 105 1.68 -0.06 -14.13
C THR A 105 0.69 1.09 -13.95
N ALA A 106 1.09 2.11 -13.19
CA ALA A 106 0.28 3.31 -13.03
C ALA A 106 0.34 4.16 -14.31
N PRO A 107 -0.81 4.53 -14.92
CA PRO A 107 -0.81 5.43 -16.07
C PRO A 107 -0.25 6.80 -15.67
N GLY A 108 0.71 7.31 -16.45
CA GLY A 108 1.31 8.62 -16.17
C GLY A 108 2.13 8.68 -14.88
N GLY A 109 2.65 7.54 -14.41
CA GLY A 109 3.72 7.51 -13.41
C GLY A 109 4.96 8.28 -13.91
N PRO A 110 5.85 8.71 -13.00
CA PRO A 110 7.15 9.26 -13.39
C PRO A 110 7.94 8.34 -14.33
#